data_AF-A3TPK7-F1
#
_entry.id   AF-A3TPK7-F1
#
_cell.length_a   1.000
_cell.length_b   1.000
_cell.length_c   1.000
_cell.angle_alpha   90.00
_cell.angle_beta   90.00
_cell.angle_gamma   90.00
#
_symmetry.space_group_name_H-M   'P 1'
#
loop_
_entity.id
_entity.type
_entity.pdbx_description
1 polymer ?
#
loop_
_entity_poly.entity_id
_entity_poly.type
_entity_poly.pdbx_seq_one_letter_code
_entity_poly.pdbx_strand_id
1 'polypeptide(L)'
;MTVTATPAPAPTVTITATPAPAPTVTITKAPATRAVPFVAPPPVEDSSAYYANCAAARAAGVAPLRRGEPGYRSALDRDNDGVACE
;
A
#
# COMPACT_ATOMS: atom_id res chain seq x y z
N MET A 1 -19.11 38.35 -72.37
CA MET A 1 -18.48 37.02 -72.49
C MET A 1 -18.29 36.48 -71.09
N THR A 2 -19.10 35.51 -70.69
CA THR A 2 -19.09 34.94 -69.34
C THR A 2 -18.25 33.66 -69.40
N VAL A 3 -17.13 33.62 -68.69
CA VAL A 3 -16.25 32.45 -68.65
C VAL A 3 -16.62 31.66 -67.40
N THR A 4 -17.27 30.52 -67.59
CA THR A 4 -17.57 29.58 -66.51
C THR A 4 -16.36 28.68 -66.31
N ALA A 5 -15.67 28.80 -65.18
CA ALA A 5 -14.58 27.90 -64.82
C ALA A 5 -15.13 26.72 -64.01
N THR A 6 -14.94 25.50 -64.52
CA THR A 6 -15.25 24.25 -63.81
C THR A 6 -14.21 24.02 -62.72
N PRO A 7 -14.60 23.78 -61.44
CA PRO A 7 -13.63 23.47 -60.40
C PRO A 7 -12.99 22.10 -60.66
N ALA A 8 -11.66 22.06 -60.69
CA ALA A 8 -10.88 20.83 -60.80
C ALA A 8 -10.99 20.01 -59.49
N PRO A 9 -11.03 18.67 -59.56
CA PRO A 9 -11.12 17.84 -58.36
C PRO A 9 -9.86 18.00 -57.48
N ALA A 10 -10.07 18.15 -56.17
CA ALA A 10 -8.99 18.33 -55.20
C ALA A 10 -8.13 17.05 -55.07
N PRO A 11 -6.82 17.17 -54.83
CA PRO A 11 -5.96 16.00 -54.66
C PRO A 11 -6.29 15.27 -53.35
N THR A 12 -6.55 13.98 -53.43
CA THR A 12 -6.72 13.11 -52.26
C THR A 12 -5.34 12.71 -51.72
N VAL A 13 -5.06 13.06 -50.45
CA VAL A 13 -3.82 12.68 -49.77
C VAL A 13 -4.06 11.38 -49.02
N THR A 14 -3.46 10.29 -49.50
CA THR A 14 -3.48 8.98 -48.82
C THR A 14 -2.25 8.85 -47.94
N ILE A 15 -2.45 8.72 -46.63
CA ILE A 15 -1.36 8.49 -45.66
C ILE A 15 -1.34 7.00 -45.31
N THR A 16 -0.30 6.30 -45.72
CA THR A 16 -0.05 4.90 -45.36
C THR A 16 0.73 4.87 -44.05
N ALA A 17 0.11 4.40 -42.96
CA ALA A 17 0.81 4.18 -41.70
C ALA A 17 1.53 2.82 -41.73
N THR A 18 2.85 2.85 -41.55
CA THR A 18 3.66 1.63 -41.38
C THR A 18 3.41 1.06 -39.98
N PRO A 19 3.10 -0.25 -39.84
CA PRO A 19 2.92 -0.86 -38.52
C PRO A 19 4.25 -0.82 -37.75
N ALA A 20 4.22 -0.22 -36.56
CA ALA A 20 5.36 -0.22 -35.65
C ALA A 20 5.64 -1.64 -35.15
N PRO A 21 6.91 -2.04 -34.98
CA PRO A 21 7.25 -3.34 -34.42
C PRO A 21 6.74 -3.46 -32.98
N ALA A 22 6.15 -4.61 -32.66
CA ALA A 22 5.63 -4.89 -31.32
C ALA A 22 6.77 -4.91 -30.27
N PRO A 23 6.52 -4.45 -29.03
CA PRO A 23 7.52 -4.52 -27.97
C PRO A 23 7.77 -5.97 -27.55
N THR A 24 9.02 -6.40 -27.64
CA THR A 24 9.46 -7.72 -27.15
C THR A 24 9.66 -7.68 -25.63
N VAL A 25 8.99 -8.57 -24.89
CA VAL A 25 9.16 -8.72 -23.44
C VAL A 25 10.20 -9.81 -23.16
N THR A 26 11.37 -9.41 -22.67
CA THR A 26 12.41 -10.36 -22.23
C THR A 26 12.21 -10.69 -20.75
N ILE A 27 11.84 -11.94 -20.45
CA ILE A 27 11.71 -12.42 -19.06
C ILE A 27 13.07 -12.98 -18.61
N THR A 28 13.78 -12.21 -17.78
CA THR A 28 15.00 -12.66 -17.12
C THR A 28 14.63 -13.50 -15.89
N LYS A 29 15.18 -14.73 -15.79
CA LYS A 29 15.00 -15.61 -14.63
C LYS A 29 15.50 -14.95 -13.36
N ALA A 30 14.62 -14.79 -12.36
CA ALA A 30 14.96 -14.23 -11.06
C ALA A 30 15.96 -15.14 -10.30
N PRO A 31 16.96 -14.58 -9.61
CA PRO A 31 17.84 -15.35 -8.75
C PRO A 31 17.06 -15.94 -7.57
N ALA A 32 17.30 -17.22 -7.26
CA ALA A 32 16.65 -17.89 -6.15
C ALA A 32 17.08 -17.23 -4.82
N THR A 33 16.12 -16.63 -4.12
CA THR A 33 16.32 -16.08 -2.78
C THR A 33 16.56 -17.21 -1.79
N ARG A 34 17.64 -17.10 -1.03
CA ARG A 34 17.98 -18.04 0.05
C ARG A 34 16.93 -17.89 1.16
N ALA A 35 16.25 -18.97 1.51
CA ALA A 35 15.32 -19.00 2.63
C ALA A 35 16.08 -18.66 3.92
N VAL A 36 15.78 -17.50 4.51
CA VAL A 36 16.15 -17.22 5.90
C VAL A 36 15.20 -18.00 6.81
N PRO A 37 15.67 -18.64 7.89
CA PRO A 37 14.78 -19.27 8.85
C PRO A 37 13.89 -18.20 9.48
N PHE A 38 12.58 -18.36 9.35
CA PHE A 38 11.61 -17.55 10.06
C PHE A 38 11.69 -17.95 11.54
N VAL A 39 12.32 -17.11 12.36
CA VAL A 39 12.25 -17.25 13.82
C VAL A 39 10.85 -16.79 14.21
N ALA A 40 10.00 -17.74 14.63
CA ALA A 40 8.71 -17.39 15.21
C ALA A 40 8.95 -16.49 16.44
N PRO A 41 8.17 -15.41 16.62
CA PRO A 41 8.24 -14.64 17.85
C PRO A 41 8.01 -15.57 19.05
N PRO A 42 8.67 -15.32 20.20
CA PRO A 42 8.39 -16.10 21.39
C PRO A 42 6.88 -16.10 21.67
N PRO A 43 6.33 -17.16 22.32
CA PRO A 43 4.97 -17.10 22.82
C PRO A 43 4.85 -15.80 23.62
N VAL A 44 3.96 -14.91 23.17
CA VAL A 44 3.60 -13.74 23.96
C VAL A 44 2.90 -14.31 25.17
N GLU A 45 3.65 -14.49 26.24
CA GLU A 45 3.06 -14.69 27.54
C GLU A 45 2.13 -13.49 27.72
N ASP A 46 0.82 -13.74 27.68
CA ASP A 46 -0.24 -12.83 28.13
C ASP A 46 -0.10 -12.61 29.64
N SER A 47 1.12 -12.33 30.10
CA SER A 47 1.45 -11.69 31.36
C SER A 47 0.87 -10.29 31.27
N SER A 48 -0.45 -10.23 31.37
CA SER A 48 -1.28 -9.05 31.33
C SER A 48 -0.78 -8.12 32.43
N ALA A 49 0.15 -7.23 32.10
CA ALA A 49 0.61 -6.22 33.03
C ALA A 49 -0.63 -5.44 33.48
N TYR A 50 -1.09 -5.69 34.70
CA TYR A 50 -2.40 -5.20 35.12
C TYR A 50 -2.24 -3.77 35.67
N TYR A 51 -2.63 -2.78 34.87
CA TYR A 51 -2.60 -1.38 35.28
C TYR A 51 -3.94 -0.94 35.84
N ALA A 52 -4.06 -0.60 37.12
CA ALA A 52 -5.36 -0.18 37.68
C ALA A 52 -6.01 0.98 36.90
N ASN A 53 -5.20 1.89 36.35
CA ASN A 53 -5.64 3.03 35.55
C ASN A 53 -4.52 3.52 34.61
N CYS A 54 -4.86 4.49 33.76
CA CYS A 54 -3.90 5.09 32.83
C CYS A 54 -2.75 5.85 33.49
N ALA A 55 -2.91 6.32 34.73
CA ALA A 55 -1.81 6.92 35.46
C ALA A 55 -0.75 5.87 35.83
N ALA A 56 -1.14 4.65 36.20
CA ALA A 56 -0.23 3.55 36.45
C ALA A 56 0.52 3.11 35.17
N ALA A 57 -0.17 3.08 34.03
CA ALA A 57 0.44 2.78 32.73
C ALA A 57 1.46 3.86 32.29
N ARG A 58 1.11 5.14 32.45
CA ARG A 58 2.04 6.26 32.19
C ARG A 58 3.22 6.29 33.16
N ALA A 59 2.99 6.02 34.44
CA ALA A 59 4.06 5.94 35.45
C ALA A 59 5.03 4.79 35.15
N ALA A 60 4.54 3.69 34.59
CA ALA A 60 5.37 2.59 34.09
C ALA A 60 6.05 2.91 32.75
N GLY A 61 5.74 4.04 32.11
CA GLY A 61 6.31 4.44 30.83
C GLY A 61 5.86 3.60 29.63
N VAL A 62 4.78 2.82 29.78
CA VAL A 62 4.26 1.94 28.72
C VAL A 62 3.10 2.56 27.94
N ALA A 63 2.61 3.73 28.36
CA ALA A 63 1.57 4.44 27.62
C ALA A 63 2.18 5.25 26.46
N PRO A 64 1.51 5.33 25.29
CA PRO A 64 0.20 4.75 24.97
C PRO A 64 0.25 3.23 24.75
N LEU A 65 -0.66 2.50 25.41
CA LEU A 65 -0.78 1.04 25.31
C LEU A 65 -1.63 0.68 24.10
N ARG A 66 -1.17 -0.17 23.17
CA ARG A 66 -1.98 -0.57 22.02
C ARG A 66 -2.52 -1.98 22.15
N ARG A 67 -3.56 -2.27 21.36
CA ARG A 67 -4.11 -3.62 21.18
C ARG A 67 -2.97 -4.62 20.88
N GLY A 68 -2.78 -5.59 21.77
CA GLY A 68 -1.74 -6.61 21.66
C GLY A 68 -0.47 -6.34 22.48
N GLU A 69 -0.34 -5.16 23.10
CA GLU A 69 0.70 -4.93 24.10
C GLU A 69 0.31 -5.49 25.48
N PRO A 70 1.29 -6.02 26.23
CA PRO A 70 1.05 -6.53 27.57
C PRO A 70 0.50 -5.44 28.48
N GLY A 71 -0.72 -5.66 28.98
CA GLY A 71 -1.43 -4.73 29.85
C GLY A 71 -2.41 -3.79 29.16
N TYR A 72 -2.55 -3.87 27.84
CA TYR A 72 -3.69 -3.27 27.16
C TYR A 72 -4.98 -3.96 27.59
N ARG A 73 -6.02 -3.16 27.88
CA ARG A 73 -7.38 -3.64 28.04
C ARG A 73 -8.38 -2.62 27.53
N SER A 74 -9.50 -3.10 27.00
CA SER A 74 -10.60 -2.24 26.52
C SER A 74 -11.17 -1.32 27.61
N ALA A 75 -11.03 -1.67 28.89
CA ALA A 75 -11.47 -0.81 29.99
C ALA A 75 -10.51 0.37 30.30
N LEU A 76 -9.29 0.39 29.73
CA LEU A 76 -8.38 1.55 29.78
C LEU A 76 -8.53 2.45 28.55
N ASP A 77 -9.10 1.91 27.48
CA ASP A 77 -9.33 2.54 26.20
C ASP A 77 -10.72 3.22 26.24
N ARG A 78 -10.73 4.55 26.40
CA ARG A 78 -11.97 5.28 26.71
C ARG A 78 -12.89 5.37 25.50
N ASP A 79 -12.33 5.45 24.29
CA ASP A 79 -13.03 5.59 23.02
C ASP A 79 -13.04 4.31 22.17
N ASN A 80 -12.36 3.25 22.62
CA ASN A 80 -12.26 1.92 22.02
C ASN A 80 -11.55 1.91 20.65
N ASP A 81 -10.69 2.89 20.40
CA ASP A 81 -9.96 3.02 19.14
C ASP A 81 -8.81 2.00 19.00
N GLY A 82 -8.41 1.37 20.10
CA GLY A 82 -7.31 0.40 20.16
C GLY A 82 -6.02 0.94 20.74
N VAL A 83 -6.03 2.19 21.18
CA VAL A 83 -5.03 2.84 22.00
C VAL A 83 -5.66 3.07 23.36
N ALA A 84 -4.92 2.75 24.41
CA ALA A 84 -5.32 3.03 25.76
C ALA A 84 -4.39 4.09 26.33
N CYS A 85 -4.97 5.02 27.09
CA CYS A 85 -4.25 6.01 27.86
C CYS A 85 -3.59 7.12 27.04
N GLU A 86 -4.22 7.50 25.93
CA GLU A 86 -4.09 8.81 25.27
C GLU A 86 -4.26 10.02 26.21
#